data_AF-A0A929VXF7-F1
#
_entry.id   AF-A0A929VXF7-F1
#
_cell.length_a   1.000
_cell.length_b   1.000
_cell.length_c   1.000
_cell.angle_alpha   90.00
_cell.angle_beta   90.00
_cell.angle_gamma   90.00
#
_symmetry.space_group_name_H-M   'P 1'
#
loop_
_entity.id
_entity.type
_entity.pdbx_description
1 polymer ?
#
loop_
_entity_poly.entity_id
_entity_poly.type
_entity_poly.pdbx_seq_one_letter_code
_entity_poly.pdbx_strand_id
1 'polypeptide(L)'
;MKGYTVNLNNDSGFRGITIMCDSIEKGLDYAQENEIDCVCIACHFNEYRKQRVNFDFLKGRDFIRVLHWLVPLDRRSNTEGIRALHNLEELRWVAGNNVPIDLSSFRRLKKLNTHYSSKIIGWEYLTSLQSLMLSSVNEDELSFLGKLESLETLRLLNGKLTSIGGLDGCRKLHTLFIQNCPALSLTKGDILKLEGLENLIIERCRLIDAQGLREIDLKNLLII
;
A
#
# COMPACT_ATOMS: atom_id res chain seq x y z
N MET A 1 -3.04 29.45 -11.69
CA MET A 1 -1.94 28.47 -11.90
C MET A 1 -2.49 27.26 -12.66
N LYS A 2 -1.64 26.45 -13.31
CA LYS A 2 -2.08 25.33 -14.16
C LYS A 2 -2.82 24.22 -13.41
N GLY A 3 -2.60 24.08 -12.09
CA GLY A 3 -3.25 23.07 -11.24
C GLY A 3 -2.50 21.75 -11.18
N TYR A 4 -1.35 21.64 -11.83
CA TYR A 4 -0.48 20.47 -11.83
C TYR A 4 0.97 20.86 -12.08
N THR A 5 1.90 19.98 -11.72
CA THR A 5 3.34 20.06 -12.00
C THR A 5 3.82 18.74 -12.59
N VAL A 6 4.82 18.79 -13.48
CA VAL A 6 5.40 17.61 -14.12
C VAL A 6 6.87 17.54 -13.75
N ASN A 7 7.33 16.37 -13.30
CA ASN A 7 8.73 16.11 -13.02
C ASN A 7 9.11 14.76 -13.60
N LEU A 8 9.99 14.74 -14.60
CA LEU A 8 10.43 13.52 -15.28
C LEU A 8 11.86 13.10 -14.91
N ASN A 9 12.45 13.75 -13.90
CA ASN A 9 13.81 13.44 -13.43
C ASN A 9 13.84 12.13 -12.64
N ASN A 10 14.85 11.31 -12.91
CA ASN A 10 15.03 10.01 -12.26
C ASN A 10 15.37 10.11 -10.77
N ASP A 11 15.97 11.21 -10.33
CA ASP A 11 16.34 11.46 -8.93
C ASP A 11 15.21 12.08 -8.11
N SER A 12 14.04 12.31 -8.72
CA SER A 12 12.89 12.86 -8.02
C SER A 12 12.18 11.80 -7.17
N GLY A 13 11.63 12.20 -6.02
CA GLY A 13 10.85 11.30 -5.18
C GLY A 13 9.56 10.78 -5.84
N PHE A 14 9.10 11.43 -6.91
CA PHE A 14 8.02 10.97 -7.78
C PHE A 14 8.25 11.48 -9.20
N ARG A 15 8.52 10.56 -10.12
CA ARG A 15 8.69 10.82 -11.56
C ARG A 15 7.33 10.68 -12.25
N GLY A 16 6.69 11.80 -12.58
CA GLY A 16 5.36 11.82 -13.19
C GLY A 16 4.71 13.21 -13.11
N ILE A 17 3.38 13.21 -13.11
CA ILE A 17 2.57 14.42 -12.93
C ILE A 17 1.94 14.44 -11.53
N THR A 18 2.09 15.56 -10.82
CA THR A 18 1.37 15.84 -9.57
C THR A 18 0.27 16.84 -9.87
N ILE A 19 -0.98 16.43 -9.65
CA ILE A 19 -2.20 17.19 -9.94
C ILE A 19 -2.86 17.58 -8.63
N MET A 20 -3.24 18.85 -8.51
CA MET A 20 -4.01 19.34 -7.38
C MET A 20 -5.46 18.83 -7.47
N CYS A 21 -6.07 18.51 -6.33
CA CYS A 21 -7.40 17.91 -6.28
C CYS A 21 -8.52 18.78 -6.91
N ASP A 22 -8.29 20.09 -7.04
CA ASP A 22 -9.17 21.05 -7.71
C ASP A 22 -9.01 21.07 -9.24
N SER A 23 -8.04 20.32 -9.78
CA SER A 23 -7.60 20.39 -11.18
C SER A 23 -7.44 18.99 -11.81
N ILE A 24 -8.11 17.98 -11.25
CA ILE A 24 -7.96 16.56 -11.61
C ILE A 24 -8.16 16.33 -13.11
N GLU A 25 -9.33 16.69 -13.67
CA GLU A 25 -9.63 16.40 -15.07
C GLU A 25 -8.63 17.05 -16.02
N LYS A 26 -8.35 18.34 -15.84
CA LYS A 26 -7.36 19.07 -16.63
C LYS A 26 -5.96 18.47 -16.55
N GLY A 27 -5.55 18.02 -15.35
CA GLY A 27 -4.26 17.36 -15.17
C GLY A 27 -4.21 15.99 -15.83
N LEU A 28 -5.30 15.22 -15.76
CA LEU A 28 -5.42 13.91 -16.40
C LEU A 28 -5.46 14.01 -17.92
N ASP A 29 -6.13 15.02 -18.47
CA ASP A 29 -6.11 15.32 -19.92
C ASP A 29 -4.68 15.59 -20.39
N TYR A 30 -3.97 16.47 -19.68
CA TYR A 30 -2.57 16.75 -20.00
C TYR A 30 -1.71 15.49 -19.89
N ALA A 31 -1.89 14.69 -18.83
CA ALA A 31 -1.14 13.44 -18.63
C ALA A 31 -1.37 12.47 -19.80
N GLN A 32 -2.61 12.35 -20.26
CA GLN A 32 -2.97 11.48 -21.37
C GLN A 32 -2.39 11.97 -22.71
N GLU A 33 -2.51 13.26 -23.01
CA GLU A 33 -1.96 13.89 -24.22
C GLU A 33 -0.44 13.78 -24.32
N ASN A 34 0.25 13.69 -23.17
CA ASN A 34 1.71 13.65 -23.08
C ASN A 34 2.25 12.27 -22.66
N GLU A 35 1.40 11.22 -22.68
CA GLU A 35 1.78 9.84 -22.36
C GLU A 35 2.44 9.67 -20.97
N ILE A 36 2.01 10.46 -19.98
CA ILE A 36 2.51 10.40 -18.60
C ILE A 36 1.62 9.46 -17.78
N ASP A 37 2.03 8.20 -17.64
CA ASP A 37 1.28 7.15 -16.94
C ASP A 37 1.41 7.15 -15.41
N CYS A 38 2.30 7.99 -14.87
CA CYS A 38 2.54 8.14 -13.43
C CYS A 38 1.84 9.38 -12.88
N VAL A 39 0.73 9.17 -12.18
CA VAL A 39 -0.16 10.24 -11.69
C VAL A 39 -0.19 10.28 -10.17
N CYS A 40 0.08 11.45 -9.60
CA CYS A 40 -0.13 11.75 -8.19
C CYS A 40 -1.23 12.80 -8.05
N ILE A 41 -2.28 12.52 -7.26
CA ILE A 41 -3.31 13.49 -6.90
C ILE A 41 -3.08 13.93 -5.46
N ALA A 42 -2.91 15.24 -5.25
CA ALA A 42 -2.60 15.83 -3.95
C ALA A 42 -3.53 17.01 -3.59
N CYS A 43 -3.64 17.32 -2.30
CA CYS A 43 -4.29 18.54 -1.81
C CYS A 43 -3.26 19.64 -1.54
N HIS A 44 -3.72 20.89 -1.49
CA HIS A 44 -2.87 22.00 -1.05
C HIS A 44 -2.45 21.78 0.41
N PHE A 45 -1.24 22.21 0.75
CA PHE A 45 -0.74 22.13 2.13
C PHE A 45 -1.73 22.79 3.10
N ASN A 46 -2.04 22.12 4.22
CA ASN A 46 -3.01 22.50 5.26
C ASN A 46 -4.51 22.24 4.94
N GLU A 47 -4.85 21.66 3.80
CA GLU A 47 -6.22 21.18 3.57
C GLU A 47 -6.46 19.81 4.22
N TYR A 48 -6.79 19.82 5.51
CA TYR A 48 -7.23 18.61 6.23
C TYR A 48 -8.69 18.25 5.95
N ARG A 49 -9.37 19.03 5.10
CA ARG A 49 -10.78 18.82 4.80
C ARG A 49 -10.94 17.62 3.87
N LYS A 50 -11.73 16.66 4.34
CA LYS A 50 -12.16 15.50 3.54
C LYS A 50 -12.90 15.95 2.29
N GLN A 51 -12.41 15.51 1.13
CA GLN A 51 -13.02 15.77 -0.17
C GLN A 51 -14.08 14.73 -0.49
N ARG A 52 -15.24 15.15 -1.02
CA ARG A 52 -16.22 14.24 -1.60
C ARG A 52 -15.92 14.12 -3.07
N VAL A 53 -15.50 12.94 -3.51
CA VAL A 53 -15.08 12.70 -4.89
C VAL A 53 -15.92 11.59 -5.52
N ASN A 54 -16.27 11.75 -6.79
CA ASN A 54 -16.75 10.66 -7.64
C ASN A 54 -15.62 10.28 -8.62
N PHE A 55 -15.14 9.05 -8.55
CA PHE A 55 -14.01 8.55 -9.34
C PHE A 55 -14.35 8.22 -10.81
N ASP A 56 -15.56 8.52 -11.27
CA ASP A 56 -15.97 8.29 -12.67
C ASP A 56 -15.08 8.99 -13.72
N PHE A 57 -14.36 10.05 -13.35
CA PHE A 57 -13.38 10.72 -14.23
C PHE A 57 -12.21 9.81 -14.66
N LEU A 58 -12.02 8.65 -14.01
CA LEU A 58 -11.01 7.66 -14.39
C LEU A 58 -11.45 6.74 -15.54
N LYS A 59 -12.74 6.78 -15.93
CA LYS A 59 -13.21 6.04 -17.11
C LYS A 59 -12.48 6.56 -18.36
N GLY A 60 -11.88 5.64 -19.14
CA GLY A 60 -11.07 5.99 -20.31
C GLY A 60 -9.64 6.45 -19.99
N ARG A 61 -9.18 6.33 -18.73
CA ARG A 61 -7.82 6.69 -18.29
C ARG A 61 -6.95 5.46 -18.02
N ASP A 62 -7.09 4.41 -18.81
CA ASP A 62 -6.38 3.13 -18.63
C ASP A 62 -4.88 3.16 -19.02
N PHE A 63 -4.41 4.31 -19.52
CA PHE A 63 -2.98 4.61 -19.65
C PHE A 63 -2.28 4.67 -18.29
N ILE A 64 -2.97 5.04 -17.21
CA ILE A 64 -2.37 5.19 -15.87
C ILE A 64 -1.83 3.85 -15.37
N ARG A 65 -0.52 3.80 -15.08
CA ARG A 65 0.20 2.65 -14.51
C ARG A 65 0.54 2.86 -13.04
N VAL A 66 0.72 4.11 -12.61
CA VAL A 66 0.99 4.46 -11.22
C VAL A 66 -0.01 5.52 -10.76
N LEU A 67 -0.71 5.25 -9.66
CA LEU A 67 -1.64 6.19 -9.04
C LEU A 67 -1.25 6.40 -7.58
N HIS A 68 -0.87 7.63 -7.22
CA HIS A 68 -0.73 8.06 -5.84
C HIS A 68 -1.89 8.97 -5.48
N TRP A 69 -2.81 8.49 -4.66
CA TRP A 69 -3.93 9.27 -4.13
C TRP A 69 -3.61 9.75 -2.71
N LEU A 70 -3.33 11.04 -2.56
CA LEU A 70 -2.90 11.68 -1.31
C LEU A 70 -3.96 12.63 -0.73
N VAL A 71 -5.20 12.51 -1.18
CA VAL A 71 -6.31 13.38 -0.81
C VAL A 71 -7.21 12.68 0.22
N PRO A 72 -7.38 13.22 1.44
CA PRO A 72 -8.32 12.67 2.40
C PRO A 72 -9.75 12.70 1.85
N LEU A 73 -10.45 11.57 1.88
CA LEU A 73 -11.79 11.44 1.32
C LEU A 73 -12.88 11.43 2.40
N ASP A 74 -14.04 11.99 2.06
CA ASP A 74 -15.28 11.81 2.81
C ASP A 74 -15.78 10.38 2.59
N ARG A 75 -16.33 9.76 3.64
CA ARG A 75 -16.86 8.37 3.59
C ARG A 75 -17.98 8.16 2.55
N ARG A 76 -18.57 9.24 2.04
CA ARG A 76 -19.62 9.21 1.01
C ARG A 76 -19.06 9.45 -0.41
N SER A 77 -17.75 9.38 -0.60
CA SER A 77 -17.13 9.41 -1.94
C SER A 77 -17.49 8.14 -2.70
N ASN A 78 -17.70 8.26 -4.01
CA ASN A 78 -17.93 7.11 -4.88
C ASN A 78 -16.59 6.65 -5.47
N THR A 79 -16.10 5.51 -5.02
CA THR A 79 -14.83 4.92 -5.46
C THR A 79 -14.97 3.91 -6.58
N GLU A 80 -16.18 3.58 -7.05
CA GLU A 80 -16.38 2.52 -8.05
C GLU A 80 -15.60 2.77 -9.35
N GLY A 81 -15.52 4.03 -9.77
CA GLY A 81 -14.79 4.44 -10.98
C GLY A 81 -13.29 4.08 -10.98
N ILE A 82 -12.68 3.84 -9.81
CA ILE A 82 -11.27 3.43 -9.72
C ILE A 82 -10.99 2.09 -10.39
N ARG A 83 -12.01 1.22 -10.50
CA ARG A 83 -11.92 -0.09 -11.17
C ARG A 83 -11.60 0.03 -12.66
N ALA A 84 -11.78 1.20 -13.27
CA ALA A 84 -11.37 1.46 -14.65
C ALA A 84 -9.86 1.28 -14.87
N LEU A 85 -9.04 1.46 -13.82
CA LEU A 85 -7.58 1.35 -13.86
C LEU A 85 -7.09 -0.11 -13.75
N HIS A 86 -7.61 -0.99 -14.61
CA HIS A 86 -7.29 -2.43 -14.62
C HIS A 86 -5.82 -2.74 -14.98
N ASN A 87 -5.08 -1.76 -15.51
CA ASN A 87 -3.66 -1.87 -15.85
C ASN A 87 -2.71 -1.32 -14.77
N LEU A 88 -3.24 -0.91 -13.62
CA LEU A 88 -2.46 -0.29 -12.55
C LEU A 88 -1.39 -1.26 -12.00
N GLU A 89 -0.16 -0.77 -11.93
CA GLU A 89 1.01 -1.52 -11.42
C GLU A 89 1.43 -1.04 -10.02
N GLU A 90 1.21 0.23 -9.70
CA GLU A 90 1.47 0.78 -8.38
C GLU A 90 0.31 1.67 -7.90
N LEU A 91 -0.12 1.42 -6.65
CA LEU A 91 -1.14 2.20 -5.97
C LEU A 91 -0.62 2.67 -4.62
N ARG A 92 -0.64 3.98 -4.41
CA ARG A 92 -0.57 4.57 -3.07
C ARG A 92 -1.92 5.15 -2.70
N TRP A 93 -2.58 4.59 -1.70
CA TRP A 93 -3.95 4.94 -1.32
C TRP A 93 -4.01 5.54 0.09
N VAL A 94 -4.00 6.87 0.16
CA VAL A 94 -4.06 7.65 1.41
C VAL A 94 -5.38 8.45 1.45
N ALA A 95 -6.49 7.74 1.25
CA ALA A 95 -7.85 8.31 1.28
C ALA A 95 -8.47 8.40 2.69
N GLY A 96 -7.86 7.71 3.67
CA GLY A 96 -8.37 7.59 5.04
C GLY A 96 -9.26 6.36 5.29
N ASN A 97 -9.41 6.02 6.58
CA ASN A 97 -9.81 4.67 7.05
C ASN A 97 -11.27 4.26 6.82
N ASN A 98 -12.12 5.16 6.31
CA ASN A 98 -13.56 4.94 6.18
C ASN A 98 -14.05 5.03 4.73
N VAL A 99 -13.15 4.89 3.76
CA VAL A 99 -13.48 4.94 2.34
C VAL A 99 -13.34 3.53 1.76
N PRO A 100 -14.42 2.93 1.25
CA PRO A 100 -14.35 1.60 0.67
C PRO A 100 -13.58 1.62 -0.64
N ILE A 101 -12.81 0.56 -0.88
CA ILE A 101 -12.16 0.29 -2.15
C ILE A 101 -12.14 -1.22 -2.35
N ASP A 102 -12.41 -1.64 -3.57
CA ASP A 102 -12.33 -3.03 -3.98
C ASP A 102 -11.12 -3.22 -4.89
N LEU A 103 -10.17 -4.01 -4.42
CA LEU A 103 -8.90 -4.26 -5.09
C LEU A 103 -9.00 -5.37 -6.16
N SER A 104 -10.16 -6.01 -6.32
CA SER A 104 -10.36 -7.15 -7.23
C SER A 104 -10.04 -6.87 -8.71
N SER A 105 -10.08 -5.60 -9.11
CA SER A 105 -9.78 -5.16 -10.49
C SER A 105 -8.29 -4.97 -10.77
N PHE A 106 -7.43 -4.91 -9.74
CA PHE A 106 -6.01 -4.58 -9.88
C PHE A 106 -5.10 -5.81 -9.98
N ARG A 107 -5.40 -6.72 -10.92
CA ARG A 107 -4.66 -7.99 -11.08
C ARG A 107 -3.19 -7.83 -11.48
N ARG A 108 -2.82 -6.67 -12.01
CA ARG A 108 -1.45 -6.30 -12.43
C ARG A 108 -0.68 -5.51 -11.36
N LEU A 109 -1.30 -5.24 -10.21
CA LEU A 109 -0.69 -4.46 -9.15
C LEU A 109 0.52 -5.19 -8.58
N LYS A 110 1.69 -4.56 -8.66
CA LYS A 110 2.96 -5.05 -8.12
C LYS A 110 3.31 -4.37 -6.80
N LYS A 111 2.87 -3.13 -6.61
CA LYS A 111 3.18 -2.31 -5.42
C LYS A 111 1.93 -1.67 -4.85
N LEU A 112 1.74 -1.83 -3.55
CA LEU A 112 0.64 -1.22 -2.80
C LEU A 112 1.17 -0.55 -1.54
N ASN A 113 0.83 0.72 -1.34
CA ASN A 113 1.01 1.45 -0.10
C ASN A 113 -0.34 1.97 0.37
N THR A 114 -0.83 1.46 1.50
CA THR A 114 -2.11 1.90 2.08
C THR A 114 -2.10 1.74 3.59
N HIS A 115 -3.11 2.30 4.23
CA HIS A 115 -3.49 1.92 5.59
C HIS A 115 -4.43 0.70 5.53
N TYR A 116 -4.50 -0.04 6.62
CA TYR A 116 -5.50 -1.08 6.80
C TYR A 116 -6.87 -0.47 7.11
N SER A 117 -7.92 -1.01 6.49
CA SER A 117 -9.30 -0.77 6.83
C SER A 117 -10.13 -1.99 6.41
N SER A 118 -11.10 -2.37 7.24
CA SER A 118 -12.08 -3.43 6.91
C SER A 118 -12.99 -3.08 5.73
N LYS A 119 -12.88 -1.85 5.20
CA LYS A 119 -13.55 -1.40 3.96
C LYS A 119 -12.72 -1.62 2.70
N ILE A 120 -11.46 -2.06 2.83
CA ILE A 120 -10.63 -2.49 1.71
C ILE A 120 -10.86 -3.99 1.52
N ILE A 121 -11.44 -4.36 0.38
CA ILE A 121 -11.77 -5.76 0.05
C ILE A 121 -11.01 -6.21 -1.21
N GLY A 122 -11.04 -7.51 -1.49
CA GLY A 122 -10.44 -8.07 -2.71
C GLY A 122 -8.93 -8.27 -2.63
N TRP A 123 -8.37 -8.39 -1.43
CA TRP A 123 -6.95 -8.68 -1.19
C TRP A 123 -6.50 -9.96 -1.91
N GLU A 124 -7.35 -10.97 -1.92
CA GLU A 124 -7.10 -12.28 -2.54
C GLU A 124 -6.87 -12.25 -4.05
N TYR A 125 -7.22 -11.15 -4.73
CA TYR A 125 -7.05 -11.00 -6.18
C TYR A 125 -5.72 -10.36 -6.56
N LEU A 126 -4.92 -9.90 -5.58
CA LEU A 126 -3.64 -9.23 -5.80
C LEU A 126 -2.50 -10.25 -6.02
N THR A 127 -2.70 -11.21 -6.92
CA THR A 127 -1.78 -12.34 -7.13
C THR A 127 -0.42 -11.95 -7.71
N SER A 128 -0.31 -10.72 -8.26
CA SER A 128 0.93 -10.16 -8.81
C SER A 128 1.66 -9.22 -7.84
N LEU A 129 1.12 -9.02 -6.62
CA LEU A 129 1.67 -8.05 -5.68
C LEU A 129 2.99 -8.54 -5.11
N GLN A 130 4.04 -7.73 -5.25
CA GLN A 130 5.41 -8.04 -4.82
C GLN A 130 5.81 -7.21 -3.59
N SER A 131 5.32 -5.98 -3.48
CA SER A 131 5.65 -5.08 -2.36
C SER A 131 4.39 -4.49 -1.75
N LEU A 132 4.21 -4.72 -0.45
CA LEU A 132 3.13 -4.16 0.35
C LEU A 132 3.68 -3.35 1.51
N MET A 133 3.28 -2.09 1.59
CA MET A 133 3.38 -1.27 2.80
C MET A 133 1.99 -1.07 3.37
N LEU A 134 1.78 -1.53 4.60
CA LEU A 134 0.51 -1.47 5.30
C LEU A 134 0.68 -0.79 6.65
N SER A 135 -0.04 0.32 6.86
CA SER A 135 -0.04 1.01 8.16
C SER A 135 -1.33 0.78 8.94
N SER A 136 -1.29 0.93 10.27
CA SER A 136 -2.51 0.92 11.11
C SER A 136 -3.31 -0.38 11.02
N VAL A 137 -2.62 -1.52 10.92
CA VAL A 137 -3.23 -2.85 11.00
C VAL A 137 -3.85 -3.02 12.39
N ASN A 138 -5.18 -3.03 12.44
CA ASN A 138 -5.97 -3.14 13.68
C ASN A 138 -6.65 -4.51 13.82
N GLU A 139 -6.34 -5.47 12.95
CA GLU A 139 -6.73 -6.87 13.11
C GLU A 139 -5.73 -7.58 14.01
N ASP A 140 -6.17 -8.65 14.68
CA ASP A 140 -5.30 -9.48 15.51
C ASP A 140 -4.26 -10.25 14.67
N GLU A 141 -4.62 -10.64 13.45
CA GLU A 141 -3.82 -11.43 12.52
C GLU A 141 -3.92 -10.91 11.08
N LEU A 142 -3.17 -11.54 10.16
CA LEU A 142 -2.98 -11.13 8.76
C LEU A 142 -3.57 -12.15 7.76
N SER A 143 -4.61 -12.89 8.14
CA SER A 143 -5.20 -13.95 7.31
C SER A 143 -5.68 -13.48 5.94
N PHE A 144 -6.06 -12.19 5.79
CA PHE A 144 -6.41 -11.59 4.50
C PHE A 144 -5.24 -11.49 3.51
N LEU A 145 -3.99 -11.63 3.96
CA LEU A 145 -2.79 -11.65 3.11
C LEU A 145 -2.40 -13.06 2.65
N GLY A 146 -3.03 -14.12 3.17
CA GLY A 146 -2.58 -15.51 2.95
C GLY A 146 -2.65 -16.03 1.51
N LYS A 147 -3.24 -15.28 0.58
CA LYS A 147 -3.27 -15.61 -0.86
C LYS A 147 -2.28 -14.82 -1.71
N LEU A 148 -1.44 -13.99 -1.09
CA LEU A 148 -0.45 -13.16 -1.79
C LEU A 148 0.84 -13.94 -2.07
N GLU A 149 0.73 -14.98 -2.90
CA GLU A 149 1.84 -15.91 -3.18
C GLU A 149 3.06 -15.25 -3.84
N SER A 150 2.87 -14.10 -4.50
CA SER A 150 3.95 -13.33 -5.13
C SER A 150 4.59 -12.28 -4.23
N LEU A 151 4.12 -12.12 -2.98
CA LEU A 151 4.60 -11.06 -2.10
C LEU A 151 6.04 -11.31 -1.67
N GLU A 152 6.93 -10.38 -1.99
CA GLU A 152 8.36 -10.46 -1.73
C GLU A 152 8.80 -9.59 -0.55
N THR A 153 8.14 -8.44 -0.39
CA THR A 153 8.44 -7.48 0.68
C THR A 153 7.16 -7.01 1.36
N LEU A 154 7.12 -7.15 2.68
CA LEU A 154 6.04 -6.65 3.53
C LEU A 154 6.59 -5.67 4.56
N ARG A 155 5.98 -4.49 4.63
CA ARG A 155 6.23 -3.48 5.67
C ARG A 155 4.96 -3.22 6.46
N LEU A 156 4.99 -3.54 7.76
CA LEU A 156 3.90 -3.32 8.70
C LEU A 156 4.26 -2.16 9.63
N LEU A 157 3.43 -1.11 9.64
CA LEU A 157 3.72 0.13 10.37
C LEU A 157 2.58 0.48 11.34
N ASN A 158 2.90 0.83 12.58
CA ASN A 158 1.96 1.43 13.53
C ASN A 158 0.67 0.60 13.73
N GLY A 159 0.80 -0.68 14.09
CA GLY A 159 -0.33 -1.61 14.20
C GLY A 159 -0.68 -2.01 15.64
N LYS A 160 -1.86 -2.61 15.79
CA LYS A 160 -2.33 -3.27 17.02
C LYS A 160 -2.45 -4.79 16.88
N LEU A 161 -1.99 -5.36 15.76
CA LEU A 161 -1.93 -6.80 15.58
C LEU A 161 -1.17 -7.49 16.72
N THR A 162 -1.63 -8.70 17.04
CA THR A 162 -1.06 -9.53 18.10
C THR A 162 -0.27 -10.71 17.54
N SER A 163 -0.48 -11.05 16.27
CA SER A 163 0.15 -12.16 15.55
C SER A 163 0.42 -11.83 14.08
N ILE A 164 1.45 -12.46 13.50
CA ILE A 164 1.69 -12.47 12.04
C ILE A 164 1.03 -13.66 11.32
N GLY A 165 0.10 -14.37 11.98
CA GLY A 165 -0.64 -15.48 11.39
C GLY A 165 -1.29 -15.09 10.05
N GLY A 166 -1.28 -16.00 9.08
CA GLY A 166 -1.75 -15.76 7.72
C GLY A 166 -0.63 -15.41 6.73
N LEU A 167 0.58 -15.09 7.19
CA LEU A 167 1.73 -14.87 6.30
C LEU A 167 2.38 -16.16 5.77
N ASP A 168 2.04 -17.32 6.33
CA ASP A 168 2.52 -18.64 5.89
C ASP A 168 2.15 -18.98 4.44
N GLY A 169 1.09 -18.36 3.89
CA GLY A 169 0.75 -18.45 2.47
C GLY A 169 1.61 -17.59 1.53
N CYS A 170 2.37 -16.61 2.06
CA CYS A 170 3.22 -15.70 1.28
C CYS A 170 4.57 -16.37 0.97
N ARG A 171 4.56 -17.42 0.14
CA ARG A 171 5.72 -18.30 -0.10
C ARG A 171 6.96 -17.62 -0.67
N LYS A 172 6.83 -16.43 -1.27
CA LYS A 172 7.96 -15.64 -1.79
C LYS A 172 8.39 -14.51 -0.87
N LEU A 173 7.93 -14.47 0.38
CA LEU A 173 8.24 -13.35 1.28
C LEU A 173 9.69 -13.45 1.77
N HIS A 174 10.57 -12.61 1.22
CA HIS A 174 11.99 -12.56 1.58
C HIS A 174 12.30 -11.49 2.61
N THR A 175 11.49 -10.43 2.68
CA THR A 175 11.73 -9.28 3.56
C THR A 175 10.50 -8.90 4.36
N LEU A 176 10.63 -8.90 5.69
CA LEU A 176 9.60 -8.47 6.62
C LEU A 176 10.15 -7.34 7.50
N PHE A 177 9.52 -6.16 7.37
CA PHE A 177 9.79 -5.01 8.22
C PHE A 177 8.57 -4.74 9.10
N ILE A 178 8.77 -4.68 10.41
CA ILE A 178 7.71 -4.43 11.39
C ILE A 178 8.15 -3.26 12.25
N GLN A 179 7.33 -2.21 12.30
CA GLN A 179 7.63 -1.04 13.10
C GLN A 179 6.43 -0.60 13.92
N ASN A 180 6.68 -0.35 15.20
CA ASN A 180 5.71 0.20 16.15
C ASN A 180 4.44 -0.66 16.23
N CYS A 181 4.61 -1.95 16.51
CA CYS A 181 3.54 -2.91 16.77
C CYS A 181 3.67 -3.43 18.22
N PRO A 182 3.30 -2.63 19.24
CA PRO A 182 3.60 -2.93 20.64
C PRO A 182 2.77 -4.07 21.25
N ALA A 183 1.74 -4.55 20.55
CA ALA A 183 0.92 -5.69 20.95
C ALA A 183 1.33 -7.00 20.24
N LEU A 184 2.21 -6.91 19.22
CA LEU A 184 2.64 -8.08 18.45
C LEU A 184 3.55 -8.95 19.30
N SER A 185 3.10 -10.17 19.58
CA SER A 185 3.92 -11.24 20.12
C SER A 185 4.57 -11.98 18.96
N LEU A 186 5.89 -12.12 19.00
CA LEU A 186 6.63 -12.80 17.92
C LEU A 186 7.69 -13.70 18.50
N THR A 187 7.64 -14.97 18.11
CA THR A 187 8.57 -16.00 18.57
C THR A 187 9.35 -16.60 17.40
N LYS A 188 10.40 -17.37 17.71
CA LYS A 188 11.12 -18.19 16.74
C LYS A 188 10.19 -19.07 15.91
N GLY A 189 9.20 -19.70 16.55
CA GLY A 189 8.25 -20.59 15.90
C GLY A 189 7.36 -19.89 14.86
N ASP A 190 7.10 -18.59 15.01
CA ASP A 190 6.33 -17.82 14.05
C ASP A 190 7.14 -17.49 12.79
N ILE A 191 8.42 -17.13 12.98
CA ILE A 191 9.32 -16.83 11.86
C ILE A 191 9.69 -18.08 11.08
N LEU A 192 9.84 -19.24 11.72
CA LEU A 192 10.12 -20.50 11.04
C LEU A 192 9.00 -20.96 10.09
N LYS A 193 7.78 -20.42 10.21
CA LYS A 193 6.69 -20.66 9.24
C LYS A 193 6.88 -19.90 7.92
N LEU A 194 7.75 -18.88 7.92
CA LEU A 194 8.07 -18.07 6.75
C LEU A 194 9.33 -18.62 6.08
N GLU A 195 9.18 -19.78 5.41
CA GLU A 195 10.31 -20.59 4.89
C GLU A 195 11.28 -19.83 3.97
N GLY A 196 10.81 -18.79 3.27
CA GLY A 196 11.62 -17.97 2.36
C GLY A 196 12.19 -16.68 2.98
N LEU A 197 11.96 -16.43 4.27
CA LEU A 197 12.34 -15.16 4.89
C LEU A 197 13.86 -15.06 5.05
N GLU A 198 14.43 -13.99 4.51
CA GLU A 198 15.88 -13.73 4.58
C GLU A 198 16.21 -12.52 5.44
N ASN A 199 15.31 -11.53 5.46
CA ASN A 199 15.53 -10.23 6.10
C ASN A 199 14.38 -9.93 7.06
N LEU A 200 14.71 -9.77 8.35
CA LEU A 200 13.77 -9.39 9.38
C LEU A 200 14.25 -8.12 10.09
N ILE A 201 13.45 -7.08 10.02
CA ILE A 201 13.71 -5.82 10.70
C ILE A 201 12.52 -5.54 11.61
N ILE A 202 12.80 -5.38 12.90
CA ILE A 202 11.81 -5.12 13.93
C ILE A 202 12.23 -3.85 14.65
N GLU A 203 11.34 -2.86 14.65
CA GLU A 203 11.55 -1.60 15.34
C GLU A 203 10.40 -1.33 16.30
N ARG A 204 10.71 -0.92 17.53
CA ARG A 204 9.73 -0.44 18.51
C ARG A 204 8.60 -1.45 18.78
N CYS A 205 8.95 -2.73 18.87
CA CYS A 205 8.03 -3.82 19.23
C CYS A 205 8.49 -4.44 20.55
N ARG A 206 7.60 -4.51 21.55
CA ARG A 206 7.98 -4.80 22.95
C ARG A 206 7.74 -6.23 23.42
N LEU A 207 6.96 -7.04 22.68
CA LEU A 207 6.60 -8.41 23.07
C LEU A 207 7.29 -9.47 22.20
N ILE A 208 8.53 -9.19 21.80
CA ILE A 208 9.30 -10.02 20.87
C ILE A 208 10.29 -10.87 21.64
N ASP A 209 10.36 -12.17 21.35
CA ASP A 209 11.41 -13.06 21.86
C ASP A 209 12.72 -12.83 21.09
N ALA A 210 13.40 -11.73 21.42
CA ALA A 210 14.62 -11.33 20.73
C ALA A 210 15.77 -12.34 20.90
N GLN A 211 15.76 -13.19 21.94
CA GLN A 211 16.78 -14.23 22.08
C GLN A 211 16.50 -15.39 21.13
N GLY A 212 15.27 -15.92 21.11
CA GLY A 212 14.89 -16.98 20.18
C GLY A 212 15.01 -16.56 18.71
N LEU A 213 14.74 -15.29 18.37
CA LEU A 213 14.92 -14.79 17.01
C LEU A 213 16.39 -14.73 16.56
N ARG A 214 17.34 -14.50 17.48
CA ARG A 214 18.78 -14.48 17.15
C ARG A 214 19.35 -15.87 16.88
N GLU A 215 18.63 -16.93 17.23
CA GLU A 215 19.00 -18.31 16.90
C GLU A 215 18.60 -18.73 15.48
N ILE A 216 17.91 -17.85 14.73
CA ILE A 216 17.49 -18.11 13.36
C ILE A 216 18.58 -17.63 12.41
N ASP A 217 18.92 -18.47 11.43
CA ASP A 217 19.88 -18.15 10.37
C ASP A 217 19.21 -17.27 9.29
N LEU A 218 19.03 -15.98 9.59
CA LEU A 218 18.58 -14.97 8.63
C LEU A 218 19.79 -14.23 8.05
N LYS A 219 19.73 -13.86 6.77
CA LYS A 219 20.78 -13.04 6.13
C LYS A 219 20.94 -11.69 6.83
N ASN A 220 19.82 -11.07 7.20
CA ASN A 220 19.81 -9.81 7.93
C ASN A 220 18.75 -9.84 9.04
N LEU A 221 19.19 -9.66 10.29
CA LEU A 221 18.32 -9.48 11.44
C LEU A 221 18.66 -8.16 12.14
N LEU A 222 17.68 -7.28 12.27
CA LEU A 222 17.79 -6.03 13.03
C LEU A 222 16.62 -5.91 13.99
N ILE A 223 16.91 -5.71 15.28
CA ILE A 223 15.91 -5.52 16.33
C ILE A 223 16.29 -4.26 17.11
N ILE A 224 15.45 -3.22 17.06
CA ILE A 224 15.66 -1.90 17.69
C ILE A 224 14.44 -1.49 18.53
#